data_AF-A0AAV2JUR6-F1
#
_entry.id   AF-A0AAV2JUR6-F1
#
_cell.length_a   1.000
_cell.length_b   1.000
_cell.length_c   1.000
_cell.angle_alpha   90.00
_cell.angle_beta   90.00
_cell.angle_gamma   90.00
#
_symmetry.space_group_name_H-M   'P 1'
#
loop_
_entity.id
_entity.type
_entity.pdbx_description
1 polymer ?
#
loop_
_entity_poly.entity_id
_entity_poly.type
_entity_poly.pdbx_seq_one_letter_code
_entity_poly.pdbx_strand_id
1 'polypeptide(L)'
;MEKHSADTLEAIRSVKGDVQAHSQRLDEAEERISRAEDDVASLQETRRQQQRFDGVKAKLRALNIRYGMLYPAQLMITHNERRIIFKSDEEAEDYVKKMRQPAADDDGD
;
A
#
# COMPACT_ATOMS: atom_id res chain seq x y z
N MET A 1 -63.58 7.09 -12.36
CA MET A 1 -62.39 7.96 -12.41
C MET A 1 -61.61 7.96 -11.08
N GLU A 2 -62.28 7.78 -9.93
CA GLU A 2 -61.63 7.80 -8.60
C GLU A 2 -60.71 6.62 -8.30
N LYS A 3 -61.02 5.40 -8.76
CA LYS A 3 -60.20 4.20 -8.50
C LYS A 3 -58.78 4.29 -9.05
N HIS A 4 -58.63 4.70 -10.32
CA HIS A 4 -57.31 4.87 -10.95
C HIS A 4 -56.46 5.94 -10.26
N SER A 5 -57.09 6.99 -9.73
CA SER A 5 -56.40 8.02 -8.96
C SER A 5 -55.87 7.45 -7.63
N ALA A 6 -56.68 6.64 -6.95
CA ALA A 6 -56.28 5.96 -5.72
C ALA A 6 -55.14 4.95 -5.94
N ASP A 7 -55.21 4.11 -6.98
CA ASP A 7 -54.16 3.15 -7.32
C ASP A 7 -52.84 3.86 -7.66
N THR A 8 -52.92 5.00 -8.38
CA THR A 8 -51.75 5.82 -8.70
C THR A 8 -51.10 6.43 -7.45
N LEU A 9 -51.92 6.91 -6.50
CA LEU A 9 -51.41 7.46 -5.24
C LEU A 9 -50.75 6.40 -4.36
N GLU A 10 -51.27 5.17 -4.36
CA GLU A 10 -50.66 4.05 -3.65
C GLU A 10 -49.30 3.69 -4.26
N ALA A 11 -49.21 3.59 -5.58
CA ALA A 11 -47.95 3.36 -6.28
C ALA A 11 -46.91 4.45 -5.97
N ILE A 12 -47.32 5.72 -5.97
CA ILE A 12 -46.43 6.84 -5.62
C ILE A 12 -45.94 6.73 -4.17
N ARG A 13 -46.80 6.33 -3.23
CA ARG A 13 -46.39 6.14 -1.82
C ARG A 13 -45.41 4.98 -1.67
N SER A 14 -45.63 3.88 -2.38
CA SER A 14 -44.69 2.75 -2.41
C SER A 14 -43.33 3.19 -2.93
N VAL A 15 -43.30 3.83 -4.09
CA VAL A 15 -42.06 4.34 -4.70
C VAL A 15 -41.36 5.34 -3.78
N LYS A 16 -42.11 6.22 -3.10
CA LYS A 16 -41.52 7.13 -2.10
C LYS A 16 -40.83 6.35 -0.99
N GLY A 17 -41.46 5.30 -0.46
CA GLY A 17 -40.87 4.43 0.56
C GLY A 17 -39.57 3.78 0.07
N ASP A 18 -39.60 3.22 -1.14
CA ASP A 18 -38.44 2.60 -1.75
C ASP A 18 -37.29 3.59 -1.98
N VAL A 19 -37.60 4.79 -2.47
CA VAL A 19 -36.63 5.89 -2.67
C VAL A 19 -36.02 6.31 -1.33
N GLN A 20 -36.81 6.41 -0.25
CA GLN A 20 -36.28 6.74 1.07
C GLN A 20 -35.35 5.64 1.60
N ALA A 21 -35.73 4.37 1.44
CA ALA A 21 -34.89 3.24 1.83
C ALA A 21 -33.59 3.18 1.00
N HIS A 22 -33.65 3.51 -0.29
CA HIS A 22 -32.48 3.57 -1.14
C HIS A 22 -31.56 4.74 -0.78
N SER A 23 -32.11 5.90 -0.44
CA SER A 23 -31.32 7.05 0.04
C SER A 23 -30.49 6.66 1.26
N GLN A 24 -31.12 6.06 2.28
CA GLN A 24 -30.42 5.66 3.50
C GLN A 24 -29.30 4.66 3.24
N ARG A 25 -29.57 3.64 2.40
CA ARG A 25 -28.57 2.64 2.05
C ARG A 25 -27.43 3.22 1.22
N LEU A 26 -27.71 4.26 0.42
CA LEU A 26 -26.71 4.96 -0.37
C LEU A 26 -25.82 5.79 0.54
N ASP A 27 -26.37 6.52 1.50
CA ASP A 27 -25.61 7.27 2.51
C ASP A 27 -24.65 6.33 3.27
N GLU A 28 -25.13 5.19 3.76
CA GLU A 28 -24.30 4.19 4.44
C GLU A 28 -23.23 3.59 3.53
N ALA A 29 -23.55 3.40 2.24
CA ALA A 29 -22.60 2.88 1.27
C ALA A 29 -21.50 3.90 0.97
N GLU A 30 -21.83 5.18 0.86
CA GLU A 30 -20.88 6.27 0.65
C GLU A 30 -19.89 6.39 1.81
N GLU A 31 -20.36 6.32 3.06
CA GLU A 31 -19.47 6.34 4.23
C GLU A 31 -18.51 5.13 4.23
N ARG A 32 -19.00 3.96 3.86
CA ARG A 32 -18.18 2.74 3.77
C ARG A 32 -17.15 2.84 2.65
N ILE A 33 -17.52 3.39 1.49
CA ILE A 33 -16.61 3.61 0.36
C ILE A 33 -15.53 4.59 0.75
N SER A 34 -15.88 5.73 1.36
CA SER A 34 -14.92 6.73 1.81
C SER A 34 -13.86 6.14 2.75
N ARG A 35 -14.26 5.35 3.74
CA ARG A 35 -13.30 4.69 4.65
C ARG A 35 -12.39 3.69 3.91
N ALA A 36 -12.96 2.92 2.99
CA ALA A 36 -12.18 1.95 2.21
C ALA A 36 -11.20 2.64 1.26
N GLU A 37 -11.55 3.80 0.70
CA GLU A 37 -10.68 4.62 -0.13
C GLU A 37 -9.48 5.15 0.65
N ASP A 38 -9.70 5.63 1.88
CA ASP A 38 -8.63 6.07 2.78
C ASP A 38 -7.65 4.95 3.13
N ASP A 39 -8.17 3.75 3.46
CA ASP A 39 -7.36 2.57 3.74
C ASP A 39 -6.53 2.16 2.51
N VAL A 40 -7.15 2.15 1.33
CA VAL A 40 -6.47 1.84 0.07
C VAL A 40 -5.39 2.87 -0.23
N ALA A 41 -5.63 4.16 0.00
CA ALA A 41 -4.64 5.20 -0.19
C ALA A 41 -3.40 5.00 0.70
N SER A 42 -3.59 4.67 1.98
CA SER A 42 -2.50 4.37 2.91
C SER A 42 -1.68 3.13 2.50
N LEU A 43 -2.37 2.06 2.06
CA LEU A 43 -1.71 0.85 1.57
C LEU A 43 -0.92 1.10 0.27
N GLN A 44 -1.47 1.90 -0.64
CA GLN A 44 -0.78 2.29 -1.88
C GLN A 44 0.46 3.14 -1.60
N GLU A 45 0.40 4.06 -0.65
CA GLU A 45 1.57 4.83 -0.22
C GLU A 45 2.66 3.92 0.33
N THR A 46 2.31 3.00 1.24
CA THR A 46 3.24 2.01 1.79
C THR A 46 3.88 1.17 0.69
N ARG A 47 3.09 0.72 -0.30
CA ARG A 47 3.59 -0.04 -1.44
C ARG A 47 4.57 0.77 -2.29
N ARG A 48 4.27 2.05 -2.56
CA ARG A 48 5.18 2.95 -3.30
C ARG A 48 6.51 3.12 -2.56
N GLN A 49 6.48 3.29 -1.24
CA GLN A 49 7.69 3.38 -0.42
C GLN A 49 8.51 2.08 -0.50
N GLN A 50 7.87 0.92 -0.40
CA GLN A 50 8.54 -0.39 -0.52
C GLN A 50 9.14 -0.65 -1.90
N GLN A 51 8.53 -0.14 -2.97
CA GLN A 51 9.00 -0.27 -4.36
C GLN A 51 10.30 0.49 -4.61
N ARG A 52 10.58 1.58 -3.87
CA ARG A 52 11.85 2.31 -3.97
C ARG A 52 13.06 1.40 -3.72
N PHE A 53 12.90 0.38 -2.86
CA PHE A 53 13.95 -0.59 -2.56
C PHE A 53 14.12 -1.67 -3.63
N ASP A 54 13.31 -1.74 -4.68
CA ASP A 54 13.33 -2.88 -5.63
C ASP A 54 14.65 -3.00 -6.38
N GLY A 55 15.30 -1.87 -6.69
CA GLY A 55 16.65 -1.85 -7.24
C GLY A 55 17.68 -2.49 -6.29
N VAL A 56 17.64 -2.12 -5.00
CA VAL A 56 18.53 -2.68 -3.98
C VAL A 56 18.24 -4.17 -3.75
N LYS A 57 16.98 -4.57 -3.68
CA LYS A 57 16.56 -5.98 -3.55
C LYS A 57 17.05 -6.83 -4.72
N ALA A 58 17.04 -6.30 -5.95
CA ALA A 58 17.59 -7.00 -7.11
C ALA A 58 19.11 -7.22 -6.96
N LYS A 59 19.85 -6.21 -6.52
CA LYS A 59 21.30 -6.30 -6.25
C LYS A 59 21.59 -7.32 -5.13
N LEU A 60 20.84 -7.28 -4.04
CA LEU A 60 20.99 -8.23 -2.91
C LEU A 60 20.72 -9.68 -3.33
N ARG A 61 19.71 -9.91 -4.17
CA ARG A 61 19.43 -11.23 -4.77
C ARG A 61 20.60 -11.72 -5.63
N ALA A 62 21.17 -10.85 -6.47
CA ALA A 62 22.32 -11.19 -7.30
C ALA A 62 23.57 -11.51 -6.47
N LEU A 63 23.73 -10.89 -5.31
CA LEU A 63 24.82 -11.13 -4.36
C LEU A 63 24.54 -12.30 -3.39
N ASN A 64 23.38 -12.95 -3.49
CA ASN A 64 22.92 -14.01 -2.59
C ASN A 64 22.90 -13.58 -1.10
N ILE A 65 22.61 -12.30 -0.82
CA ILE A 65 22.53 -11.73 0.53
C ILE A 65 21.09 -11.80 1.03
N ARG A 66 20.89 -12.30 2.25
CA ARG A 66 19.58 -12.37 2.88
C ARG A 66 19.09 -10.97 3.28
N TYR A 67 17.85 -10.67 2.92
CA TYR A 67 17.18 -9.42 3.30
C TYR A 67 15.72 -9.65 3.68
N GLY A 68 15.11 -8.66 4.32
CA GLY A 68 13.70 -8.61 4.66
C GLY A 68 13.17 -7.18 4.58
N MET A 69 11.84 -7.04 4.46
CA MET A 69 11.15 -5.76 4.46
C MET A 69 10.38 -5.62 5.78
N LEU A 70 10.73 -4.64 6.61
CA LEU A 70 9.96 -4.30 7.80
C LEU A 70 8.88 -3.27 7.45
N TYR A 71 7.70 -3.43 8.07
CA TYR A 71 6.61 -2.48 7.93
C TYR A 71 6.98 -1.12 8.58
N PRO A 72 6.61 0.01 7.98
CA PRO A 72 5.94 0.16 6.68
C PRO A 72 6.89 0.00 5.47
N ALA A 73 8.12 0.52 5.54
CA ALA A 73 9.10 0.43 4.45
C ALA A 73 10.55 0.61 4.94
N GLN A 74 11.08 -0.35 5.71
CA GLN A 74 12.49 -0.35 6.12
C GLN A 74 13.20 -1.63 5.68
N LEU A 75 14.28 -1.51 4.92
CA LEU A 75 15.01 -2.66 4.38
C LEU A 75 15.98 -3.20 5.42
N MET A 76 15.80 -4.46 5.82
CA MET A 76 16.73 -5.16 6.69
C MET A 76 17.66 -6.03 5.85
N ILE A 77 18.96 -5.80 5.95
CA ILE A 77 20.00 -6.63 5.32
C ILE A 77 20.68 -7.45 6.41
N THR A 78 20.85 -8.75 6.19
CA THR A 78 21.62 -9.64 7.07
C THR A 78 22.98 -9.91 6.44
N HIS A 79 24.04 -9.40 7.04
CA HIS A 79 25.41 -9.54 6.55
C HIS A 79 26.38 -9.72 7.72
N ASN A 80 27.29 -10.71 7.63
CA ASN A 80 28.24 -11.06 8.70
C ASN A 80 27.54 -11.20 10.07
N GLU A 81 26.43 -11.95 10.11
CA GLU A 81 25.60 -12.20 11.30
C GLU A 81 24.96 -10.95 11.93
N ARG A 82 25.16 -9.77 11.34
CA ARG A 82 24.56 -8.51 11.76
C ARG A 82 23.39 -8.14 10.87
N ARG A 83 22.35 -7.61 11.51
CA ARG A 83 21.16 -7.07 10.83
C ARG A 83 21.26 -5.56 10.81
N ILE A 84 21.32 -4.97 9.62
CA ILE A 84 21.32 -3.53 9.43
C ILE A 84 19.99 -3.13 8.80
N ILE A 85 19.35 -2.09 9.34
CA ILE A 85 18.06 -1.58 8.89
C ILE A 85 18.27 -0.24 8.21
N PHE A 86 17.72 -0.09 7.01
CA PHE A 86 17.80 1.11 6.18
C PHE A 86 16.41 1.71 6.00
N LYS A 87 16.30 3.04 6.15
CA LYS A 87 15.04 3.77 5.95
C LYS A 87 14.93 4.38 4.55
N SER A 88 16.05 4.59 3.86
CA SER A 88 16.10 5.01 2.47
C SER A 88 16.75 3.95 1.58
N ASP A 89 16.30 3.88 0.32
CA ASP A 89 16.92 3.07 -0.72
C ASP A 89 18.36 3.54 -1.02
N GLU A 90 18.63 4.84 -0.91
CA GLU A 90 19.96 5.44 -1.14
C GLU A 90 20.99 4.93 -0.14
N GLU A 91 20.65 4.89 1.16
CA GLU A 91 21.54 4.40 2.21
C GLU A 91 21.85 2.90 2.02
N ALA A 92 20.84 2.14 1.60
CA ALA A 92 21.01 0.72 1.34
C ALA A 92 21.85 0.47 0.08
N GLU A 93 21.70 1.30 -0.96
CA GLU A 93 22.54 1.23 -2.15
C GLU A 93 24.00 1.52 -1.85
N ASP A 94 24.29 2.57 -1.08
CA ASP A 94 25.64 2.93 -0.66
C ASP A 94 26.29 1.78 0.12
N TYR A 95 25.54 1.16 1.03
CA TYR A 95 26.00 -0.01 1.77
C TYR A 95 26.33 -1.20 0.85
N VAL A 96 25.47 -1.51 -0.11
CA VAL A 96 25.70 -2.60 -1.08
C VAL A 96 26.89 -2.29 -2.00
N LYS A 97 27.11 -1.03 -2.40
CA LYS A 97 28.29 -0.62 -3.17
C LYS A 97 29.58 -0.85 -2.37
N LYS A 98 29.59 -0.47 -1.10
CA LYS A 98 30.72 -0.68 -0.17
C LYS A 98 31.04 -2.16 0.05
N MET A 99 30.04 -3.04 0.08
CA MET A 99 30.28 -4.49 0.14
C MET A 99 31.00 -5.04 -1.09
N ARG A 100 30.80 -4.43 -2.26
CA ARG A 100 31.31 -4.92 -3.54
C ARG A 100 32.74 -4.45 -3.83
N GLN A 101 33.21 -3.41 -3.17
CA GLN A 101 34.61 -2.98 -3.24
C GLN A 101 35.40 -3.72 -2.16
N PRO A 102 36.15 -4.78 -2.49
CA PRO A 102 37.23 -5.20 -1.61
C PRO A 102 38.22 -4.04 -1.48
N ALA A 103 38.84 -3.92 -0.31
CA ALA A 103 40.03 -3.11 -0.09
C ALA A 103 41.09 -3.52 -1.13
N ALA A 104 41.11 -2.85 -2.27
CA ALA A 104 42.19 -2.87 -3.23
C ALA A 104 42.84 -1.50 -3.09
N ASP A 105 43.76 -1.40 -2.13
CA ASP A 105 44.82 -0.38 -1.99
C ASP A 105 45.54 -0.62 -0.64
N ASP A 106 46.03 -1.83 -0.38
CA ASP A 106 47.01 -2.11 0.70
C ASP A 106 47.86 -3.35 0.36
N ASP A 107 48.60 -3.26 -0.74
CA ASP A 107 49.79 -4.05 -1.06
C ASP A 107 50.65 -3.07 -1.86
N GLY A 108 51.84 -2.61 -1.48
CA GLY A 108 52.81 -3.02 -0.49
C GLY A 108 54.17 -2.59 -1.05
N ASP A 109 54.90 -1.78 -0.28
CA ASP A 109 56.34 -1.43 -0.37
C ASP A 109 56.94 -1.02 -1.73
#